data_AF-A0A3G6N5P2-F1
#
_entry.id   AF-A0A3G6N5P2-F1
#
_cell.length_a   1.000
_cell.length_b   1.000
_cell.length_c   1.000
_cell.angle_alpha   90.00
_cell.angle_beta   90.00
_cell.angle_gamma   90.00
#
_symmetry.space_group_name_H-M   'P 1'
#
loop_
_entity.id
_entity.type
_entity.pdbx_description
1 polymer ?
#
loop_
_entity_poly.entity_id
_entity_poly.type
_entity_poly.pdbx_seq_one_letter_code
_entity_poly.pdbx_strand_id
1 'polypeptide(L)'
;MKKIFNKAIEPANFVVIFLLFVISILLMYTYMDYKYNRIKNFIVFFYLLPGLLFFTVFSIYNLIRFKNSKNLSRKFLSLVPLVIIIIYFLYILIFIMTI
;
A
#
# COMPACT_ATOMS: atom_id res chain seq x y z
N MET A 1 19.14 14.29 -1.55
CA MET A 1 17.77 13.90 -1.14
C MET A 1 16.77 13.88 -2.30
N LYS A 2 16.60 14.96 -3.08
CA LYS A 2 15.64 15.05 -4.20
C LYS A 2 15.71 13.89 -5.21
N LYS A 3 16.92 13.43 -5.58
CA LYS A 3 17.12 12.31 -6.53
C LYS A 3 16.61 10.96 -6.01
N ILE A 4 16.84 10.66 -4.74
CA ILE A 4 16.43 9.38 -4.12
C ILE A 4 14.90 9.35 -3.98
N PHE A 5 14.33 10.45 -3.51
CA PHE A 5 12.88 10.60 -3.39
C PHE A 5 12.18 10.44 -4.75
N ASN A 6 12.69 11.12 -5.78
CA ASN A 6 12.14 10.99 -7.13
C ASN A 6 12.26 9.57 -7.70
N LYS A 7 13.32 8.83 -7.35
CA LYS A 7 13.52 7.44 -7.77
C LYS A 7 12.59 6.49 -7.00
N ALA A 8 12.39 6.68 -5.71
CA ALA A 8 11.45 5.90 -4.91
C ALA A 8 10.00 6.06 -5.38
N ILE A 9 9.65 7.26 -5.87
CA ILE A 9 8.31 7.56 -6.42
C ILE A 9 8.12 6.97 -7.82
N GLU A 10 9.16 6.50 -8.52
CA GLU A 10 8.95 5.86 -9.82
C GLU A 10 8.01 4.64 -9.70
N PRO A 11 7.07 4.42 -10.65
CA PRO A 11 6.02 3.44 -10.50
C PRO A 11 6.51 2.03 -10.15
N ALA A 12 7.61 1.58 -10.73
CA ALA A 12 8.19 0.27 -10.45
C ALA A 12 8.72 0.17 -9.01
N ASN A 13 9.55 1.12 -8.58
CA ASN A 13 10.11 1.13 -7.23
C ASN A 13 9.00 1.32 -6.18
N PHE A 14 8.01 2.14 -6.49
CA PHE A 14 6.86 2.37 -5.63
C PHE A 14 6.04 1.09 -5.41
N VAL A 15 5.79 0.31 -6.47
CA VAL A 15 5.15 -1.02 -6.35
C VAL A 15 5.98 -1.97 -5.49
N VAL A 16 7.31 -2.00 -5.67
CA VAL A 16 8.18 -2.83 -4.83
C VAL A 16 8.09 -2.44 -3.36
N ILE A 17 8.12 -1.14 -3.05
CA ILE A 17 7.98 -0.64 -1.67
C ILE A 17 6.60 -1.01 -1.09
N PHE A 18 5.55 -0.92 -1.90
CA PHE A 18 4.20 -1.35 -1.51
C PHE A 18 4.14 -2.85 -1.19
N LEU A 19 4.74 -3.69 -2.03
CA LEU A 19 4.81 -5.14 -1.79
C LEU A 19 5.56 -5.47 -0.50
N LEU A 20 6.70 -4.81 -0.25
CA LEU A 20 7.46 -4.97 0.99
C LEU A 20 6.63 -4.59 2.23
N PHE A 21 5.83 -3.52 2.12
CA PHE A 21 4.89 -3.13 3.18
C PHE A 21 3.80 -4.18 3.43
N VAL A 22 3.18 -4.72 2.38
CA VAL A 22 2.17 -5.78 2.53
C VAL A 22 2.79 -7.03 3.17
N ILE A 23 3.97 -7.44 2.69
CA ILE A 23 4.69 -8.60 3.24
C ILE A 23 5.04 -8.37 4.71
N SER A 24 5.52 -7.17 5.10
CA SER A 24 5.87 -6.90 6.50
C SER A 24 4.67 -7.06 7.44
N ILE A 25 3.48 -6.61 7.01
CA ILE A 25 2.23 -6.81 7.77
C ILE A 25 1.88 -8.30 7.88
N LEU A 26 1.96 -9.04 6.77
CA LEU A 26 1.67 -10.49 6.77
C LEU A 26 2.64 -11.27 7.65
N LEU A 27 3.94 -10.95 7.59
CA LEU A 27 4.96 -11.55 8.44
C LEU A 27 4.68 -11.25 9.92
N MET A 28 4.32 -10.00 10.25
CA MET A 28 3.95 -9.65 11.62
C MET A 28 2.71 -10.43 12.09
N TYR A 29 1.74 -10.66 11.20
CA TYR A 29 0.59 -11.52 11.51
C TYR A 29 0.93 -12.99 11.69
N THR A 30 1.91 -13.50 10.95
CA THR A 30 2.27 -14.92 10.96
C THR A 30 3.21 -15.28 12.11
N TYR A 31 4.19 -14.42 12.41
CA TYR A 31 5.29 -14.74 13.31
C TYR A 31 5.20 -14.09 14.69
N MET A 32 4.39 -13.04 14.91
CA MET A 32 4.14 -12.56 16.28
C MET A 32 3.18 -13.49 17.01
N ASP A 33 3.66 -13.97 18.15
CA ASP A 33 2.98 -14.88 19.07
C ASP A 33 1.62 -14.33 19.54
N TYR A 34 0.65 -15.23 19.70
CA TYR A 34 -0.76 -14.90 20.02
C TYR A 34 -0.90 -14.22 21.40
N LYS A 35 0.06 -14.44 22.30
CA LYS A 35 0.13 -13.77 23.60
C LYS A 35 0.17 -12.24 23.48
N TYR A 36 0.63 -11.71 22.35
CA TYR A 36 0.76 -10.28 22.10
C TYR A 36 -0.35 -9.70 21.20
N ASN A 37 -1.50 -10.38 21.09
CA ASN A 37 -2.55 -9.99 20.13
C ASN A 37 -3.00 -8.52 20.23
N ARG A 38 -3.08 -7.96 21.45
CA ARG A 38 -3.40 -6.52 21.64
C ARG A 38 -2.31 -5.59 21.07
N ILE A 39 -1.05 -5.90 21.35
CA ILE A 39 0.10 -5.10 20.87
C ILE A 39 0.20 -5.24 19.35
N LYS A 40 -0.01 -6.45 18.83
CA LYS A 40 -0.05 -6.76 17.40
C LYS A 40 -1.09 -5.93 16.68
N ASN A 41 -2.35 -5.93 17.16
CA ASN A 41 -3.41 -5.12 16.57
C ASN A 41 -3.13 -3.62 16.67
N PHE A 42 -2.53 -3.16 17.77
CA PHE A 42 -2.14 -1.75 17.92
C PHE A 42 -1.06 -1.35 16.90
N ILE A 43 0.03 -2.12 16.80
CA ILE A 43 1.10 -1.84 15.83
C ILE A 43 0.54 -1.91 14.41
N VAL A 44 -0.31 -2.90 14.10
CA VAL A 44 -0.97 -2.98 12.79
C VAL A 44 -1.79 -1.73 12.56
N PHE A 45 -2.65 -1.31 13.48
CA PHE A 45 -3.49 -0.13 13.25
C PHE A 45 -2.65 1.15 13.04
N PHE A 46 -1.65 1.38 13.90
CA PHE A 46 -0.79 2.56 13.83
C PHE A 46 0.22 2.52 12.67
N TYR A 47 0.53 1.35 12.11
CA TYR A 47 1.43 1.21 10.97
C TYR A 47 0.69 1.10 9.64
N LEU A 48 -0.36 0.28 9.60
CA LEU A 48 -1.20 0.02 8.43
C LEU A 48 -1.93 1.28 7.99
N LEU A 49 -2.59 2.00 8.91
CA LEU A 49 -3.46 3.11 8.53
C LEU A 49 -2.66 4.29 7.95
N PRO A 50 -1.56 4.76 8.56
CA PRO A 50 -0.70 5.77 7.94
C PRO A 50 -0.03 5.26 6.67
N GLY A 51 0.36 3.98 6.63
CA GLY A 51 0.93 3.35 5.44
C GLY A 51 -0.04 3.37 4.26
N LEU A 52 -1.27 2.91 4.45
CA LEU A 52 -2.32 2.94 3.42
C LEU A 52 -2.60 4.36 2.92
N LEU A 53 -2.66 5.34 3.82
CA LEU A 53 -2.80 6.76 3.44
C LEU A 53 -1.63 7.24 2.59
N PHE A 54 -0.39 6.94 3.02
CA PHE A 54 0.81 7.27 2.26
C PHE A 54 0.77 6.64 0.85
N PHE A 55 0.50 5.35 0.74
CA PHE A 55 0.44 4.69 -0.56
C PHE A 55 -0.72 5.20 -1.43
N THR A 56 -1.85 5.58 -0.84
CA THR A 56 -2.98 6.16 -1.59
C THR A 56 -2.60 7.50 -2.21
N VAL A 57 -2.03 8.42 -1.41
CA VAL A 57 -1.62 9.75 -1.89
C VAL A 57 -0.55 9.64 -2.98
N PHE A 58 0.47 8.80 -2.78
CA PHE A 58 1.52 8.62 -3.77
C PHE A 58 1.06 7.90 -5.03
N SER A 59 0.10 6.98 -4.92
CA SER A 59 -0.53 6.35 -6.09
C SER A 59 -1.28 7.39 -6.93
N ILE A 60 -2.09 8.25 -6.30
CA ILE A 60 -2.80 9.34 -6.99
C ILE A 60 -1.81 10.30 -7.66
N TYR A 61 -0.74 10.68 -6.95
CA TYR A 61 0.32 11.51 -7.51
C TYR A 61 0.97 10.87 -8.74
N ASN A 62 1.31 9.59 -8.66
CA ASN A 62 1.88 8.84 -9.79
C ASN A 62 0.90 8.75 -10.97
N LEU A 63 -0.39 8.56 -10.71
CA LEU A 63 -1.41 8.55 -11.76
C LEU A 63 -1.49 9.88 -12.49
N ILE A 64 -1.52 10.99 -11.76
CA ILE A 64 -1.54 12.34 -12.35
C ILE A 64 -0.27 12.57 -13.17
N ARG A 65 0.89 12.23 -12.60
CA ARG A 65 2.21 12.45 -13.22
C ARG A 65 2.39 11.63 -14.51
N PHE A 66 1.91 10.39 -14.54
CA PHE A 66 2.08 9.48 -15.68
C PHE A 66 0.84 9.37 -16.57
N LYS A 67 -0.22 10.16 -16.35
CA LYS A 67 -1.46 10.16 -17.16
C LYS A 67 -1.21 10.31 -18.66
N ASN A 68 -0.23 11.13 -19.06
CA ASN A 68 0.10 11.39 -20.46
C ASN A 68 1.35 10.62 -20.95
N SER A 69 1.90 9.70 -20.15
CA SER A 69 3.02 8.85 -20.57
C SER A 69 2.60 7.94 -21.73
N LYS A 70 3.44 7.85 -22.78
CA LYS A 70 3.28 6.87 -23.86
C LYS A 70 3.59 5.43 -23.40
N ASN A 71 4.30 5.28 -22.29
CA ASN A 71 4.67 3.98 -21.76
C ASN A 71 3.52 3.38 -20.92
N LEU A 72 2.83 2.39 -21.50
CA LEU A 72 1.71 1.65 -20.91
C LEU A 72 2.10 0.91 -19.62
N SER A 73 3.30 0.31 -19.55
CA SER A 73 3.72 -0.44 -18.37
C SER A 73 3.84 0.44 -17.13
N ARG A 74 4.38 1.66 -17.29
CA ARG A 74 4.48 2.63 -16.19
C ARG A 74 3.11 3.11 -15.71
N LYS A 75 2.15 3.30 -16.63
CA LYS A 75 0.76 3.64 -16.29
C LYS A 75 0.08 2.52 -15.53
N PHE A 76 0.24 1.28 -15.99
CA PHE A 76 -0.35 0.13 -15.33
C PHE A 76 0.24 -0.05 -13.93
N LEU A 77 1.57 0.00 -13.78
CA LEU A 77 2.24 -0.10 -12.48
C LEU A 77 1.80 0.99 -11.51
N SER A 78 1.51 2.21 -11.96
CA SER A 78 0.99 3.26 -11.07
C SER A 78 -0.42 2.99 -10.55
N LEU A 79 -1.22 2.16 -11.23
CA LEU A 79 -2.55 1.78 -10.79
C LEU A 79 -2.54 0.63 -9.78
N VAL A 80 -1.55 -0.26 -9.85
CA VAL A 80 -1.53 -1.52 -9.07
C VAL A 80 -1.75 -1.30 -7.57
N PRO A 81 -0.99 -0.44 -6.87
CA PRO A 81 -1.18 -0.26 -5.43
C PRO A 81 -2.55 0.34 -5.11
N LEU A 82 -3.04 1.27 -5.94
CA LEU A 82 -4.34 1.90 -5.75
C LEU A 82 -5.48 0.87 -5.84
N VAL A 83 -5.46 0.02 -6.86
CA VAL A 83 -6.49 -1.01 -7.06
C VAL A 83 -6.50 -1.99 -5.90
N ILE A 84 -5.32 -2.42 -5.42
CA ILE A 84 -5.21 -3.33 -4.26
C ILE A 84 -5.79 -2.68 -3.00
N ILE A 85 -5.49 -1.40 -2.76
CA ILE A 85 -6.05 -0.66 -1.62
C ILE A 85 -7.58 -0.57 -1.72
N ILE A 86 -8.13 -0.27 -2.90
CA ILE A 86 -9.58 -0.22 -3.12
C ILE A 86 -10.23 -1.58 -2.83
N ILE A 87 -9.66 -2.68 -3.37
CA ILE A 87 -10.15 -4.04 -3.12
C ILE A 87 -10.14 -4.35 -1.62
N TYR A 88 -9.08 -3.95 -0.90
CA TYR A 88 -8.98 -4.15 0.54
C TYR A 88 -10.06 -3.39 1.32
N PHE A 89 -10.34 -2.13 0.97
CA PHE A 89 -11.43 -1.37 1.59
C PHE A 89 -12.80 -1.96 1.28
N LEU A 90 -13.04 -2.40 0.05
CA LEU A 90 -14.27 -3.09 -0.34
C LEU A 90 -14.48 -4.37 0.46
N TYR A 91 -13.42 -5.16 0.65
CA TYR A 91 -13.47 -6.36 1.49
C TYR A 91 -13.88 -6.04 2.93
N ILE A 92 -13.29 -5.02 3.55
CA ILE A 92 -13.64 -4.58 4.91
C ILE A 92 -15.11 -4.14 4.97
N LEU A 93 -15.57 -3.35 4.01
CA LEU A 93 -16.96 -2.87 3.96
C LEU A 93 -17.95 -4.04 3.88
N ILE A 94 -17.72 -5.00 2.97
CA ILE A 94 -18.57 -6.19 2.82
C ILE A 94 -18.57 -7.01 4.11
N PHE A 95 -17.40 -7.21 4.72
CA PHE A 95 -17.26 -7.94 5.98
C PHE A 95 -18.08 -7.29 7.11
N ILE A 96 -18.00 -5.96 7.25
CA ILE A 96 -18.77 -5.21 8.24
C ILE A 96 -20.27 -5.28 7.96
N MET A 97 -20.71 -5.23 6.70
CA MET A 97 -22.14 -5.28 6.34
C MET A 97 -22.76 -6.68 6.50
N THR A 98 -21.95 -7.73 6.55
CA THR A 98 -22.41 -9.12 6.68
C THR A 98 -22.46 -9.61 8.14
N ILE A 99 -21.81 -8.89 9.06
CA ILE A 99 -21.83 -9.13 10.52
C ILE A 99 -22.94 -8.31 11.16
#